data_AF-M4X4C2-F1
#
_entry.id   AF-M4X4C2-F1
#
_cell.length_a   1.000
_cell.length_b   1.000
_cell.length_c   1.000
_cell.angle_alpha   90.00
_cell.angle_beta   90.00
_cell.angle_gamma   90.00
#
_symmetry.space_group_name_H-M   'P 1'
#
loop_
_entity.id
_entity.type
_entity.pdbx_description
1 polymer ?
#
loop_
_entity_poly.entity_id
_entity_poly.type
_entity_poly.pdbx_seq_one_letter_code
_entity_poly.pdbx_strand_id
1 'polypeptide(L)'
;MSKYKDQLEYSKKSLNKIYYINIPISIIVGILYSIYSPYLPGRKGRPPMIERMEYSDAVLQSAFIFFSILLISFYLIISRKRNKINELDRKFKNDIKNIKEYKSVSNFKN
;
A
#
# COMPACT_ATOMS: atom_id res chain seq x y z
N MET A 1 -12.81 -6.47 -25.37
CA MET A 1 -12.66 -5.90 -24.00
C MET A 1 -11.54 -4.86 -24.07
N SER A 2 -11.71 -3.62 -23.58
CA SER A 2 -10.61 -2.63 -23.61
C SER A 2 -9.51 -3.06 -22.63
N LYS A 3 -8.27 -3.17 -23.11
CA LYS A 3 -7.08 -3.55 -22.34
C LYS A 3 -6.91 -2.74 -21.04
N TYR A 4 -7.34 -1.47 -21.05
CA TYR A 4 -7.25 -0.60 -19.87
C TYR A 4 -8.33 -0.87 -18.81
N LYS A 5 -9.50 -1.41 -19.21
CA LYS A 5 -10.57 -1.76 -18.27
C LYS A 5 -10.10 -2.85 -17.30
N ASP A 6 -9.53 -3.92 -17.84
CA ASP A 6 -9.07 -5.06 -17.05
C ASP A 6 -7.89 -4.67 -16.14
N GLN A 7 -6.98 -3.83 -16.65
CA GLN A 7 -5.87 -3.29 -15.85
C GLN A 7 -6.34 -2.35 -14.72
N LEU A 8 -7.38 -1.54 -14.98
CA LEU A 8 -7.97 -0.65 -13.98
C LEU A 8 -8.64 -1.47 -12.87
N GLU A 9 -9.42 -2.48 -13.23
CA GLU A 9 -10.11 -3.36 -12.29
C GLU A 9 -9.14 -4.14 -11.42
N TYR A 10 -8.10 -4.72 -12.03
CA TYR A 10 -7.01 -5.37 -11.30
C TYR A 10 -6.31 -4.41 -10.33
N SER A 11 -6.02 -3.18 -10.76
CA SER A 11 -5.34 -2.18 -9.92
C SER A 11 -6.20 -1.75 -8.74
N LYS A 12 -7.52 -1.60 -8.91
CA LYS A 12 -8.48 -1.33 -7.83
C LYS A 12 -8.56 -2.50 -6.84
N LYS A 13 -8.65 -3.73 -7.33
CA LYS A 13 -8.65 -4.94 -6.48
C LYS A 13 -7.35 -5.08 -5.68
N SER A 14 -6.20 -4.79 -6.30
CA SER A 14 -4.91 -4.75 -5.63
C SER A 14 -4.85 -3.67 -4.54
N LEU A 15 -5.46 -2.50 -4.75
CA LEU A 15 -5.53 -1.45 -3.73
C LEU A 15 -6.41 -1.89 -2.55
N ASN A 16 -7.56 -2.51 -2.81
CA ASN A 16 -8.43 -3.05 -1.75
C ASN A 16 -7.70 -4.13 -0.93
N LYS A 17 -6.93 -5.01 -1.56
CA LYS A 17 -6.11 -6.00 -0.85
C LYS A 17 -5.14 -5.35 0.14
N ILE A 18 -4.56 -4.20 -0.21
CA ILE A 18 -3.67 -3.46 0.70
C ILE A 18 -4.43 -3.04 1.96
N TYR A 19 -5.63 -2.45 1.81
CA TYR A 19 -6.42 -1.97 2.93
C TYR A 19 -6.98 -3.09 3.81
N TYR A 20 -7.56 -4.12 3.21
CA TYR A 20 -8.30 -5.14 3.96
C TYR A 20 -7.45 -6.33 4.42
N ILE A 21 -6.31 -6.58 3.79
CA ILE A 21 -5.46 -7.74 4.10
C ILE A 21 -4.11 -7.28 4.62
N ASN A 22 -3.38 -6.45 3.87
CA ASN A 22 -2.01 -6.13 4.25
C ASN A 22 -1.94 -5.25 5.50
N ILE A 23 -2.77 -4.21 5.63
CA ILE A 23 -2.75 -3.33 6.81
C ILE A 23 -3.04 -4.12 8.10
N PRO A 24 -4.13 -4.91 8.22
CA PRO A 24 -4.38 -5.71 9.42
C PRO A 24 -3.26 -6.70 9.74
N ILE A 25 -2.75 -7.42 8.74
CA ILE A 25 -1.62 -8.35 8.94
C ILE A 25 -0.40 -7.61 9.46
N SER A 26 -0.06 -6.45 8.88
CA SER A 26 1.08 -5.67 9.34
C SER A 26 0.91 -5.12 10.76
N ILE A 27 -0.31 -4.78 11.18
CA ILE A 27 -0.60 -4.40 12.57
C ILE A 27 -0.33 -5.59 13.50
N ILE A 28 -0.84 -6.78 13.18
CA ILE A 28 -0.63 -8.00 13.99
C ILE A 28 0.87 -8.32 14.10
N VAL A 29 1.59 -8.30 12.97
CA VAL A 29 3.04 -8.50 12.95
C VAL A 29 3.76 -7.43 13.77
N GLY A 30 3.28 -6.18 13.74
CA GLY A 30 3.80 -5.09 14.55
C GLY A 30 3.64 -5.29 16.04
N ILE A 31 2.48 -5.78 16.48
CA ILE A 31 2.22 -6.11 17.89
C ILE A 31 3.18 -7.21 18.35
N LEU A 32 3.28 -8.30 17.58
CA LEU A 32 4.21 -9.40 17.88
C LEU A 32 5.66 -8.88 17.91
N TYR A 33 6.07 -8.11 16.90
CA TYR A 33 7.39 -7.50 16.84
C TYR A 33 7.69 -6.63 18.06
N SER A 34 6.73 -5.84 18.53
CA SER A 34 6.92 -4.93 19.67
C SER A 34 7.10 -5.68 20.99
N ILE A 35 6.49 -6.87 21.12
CA ILE A 35 6.65 -7.76 22.27
C ILE A 35 7.99 -8.51 22.22
N TYR A 36 8.40 -8.97 21.03
CA TYR A 36 9.62 -9.77 20.88
C TYR A 36 10.91 -8.93 20.77
N SER A 37 10.86 -7.76 20.14
CA SER A 37 12.01 -6.89 19.88
C SER A 37 12.80 -6.52 21.14
N PRO A 38 12.18 -6.21 22.29
CA PRO A 38 12.90 -5.88 23.53
C PRO A 38 13.89 -6.95 24.00
N TYR A 39 13.62 -8.23 23.72
CA TYR A 39 14.46 -9.36 24.08
C TYR A 39 15.61 -9.60 23.11
N LEU A 40 15.57 -9.01 21.91
CA LEU A 40 16.59 -9.22 20.90
C LEU A 40 17.81 -8.33 21.20
N PRO A 41 19.04 -8.90 21.25
CA PRO A 41 20.24 -8.11 21.36
C PRO A 41 20.42 -7.26 20.10
N GLY A 42 20.89 -6.02 20.30
CA GLY A 42 21.14 -5.12 19.20
C GLY A 42 22.39 -5.54 18.39
N ARG A 43 22.51 -5.00 17.17
CA ARG A 43 23.75 -5.16 16.38
C ARG A 43 24.96 -4.65 17.17
N LYS A 44 26.11 -5.33 17.03
CA LYS A 44 27.40 -5.02 17.67
C LYS A 44 27.46 -5.28 19.18
N GLY A 45 26.82 -6.37 19.65
CA GLY A 45 26.90 -6.76 21.06
C GLY A 45 26.18 -5.79 22.01
N ARG A 46 25.24 -4.99 21.50
CA ARG A 46 24.44 -4.12 22.37
C ARG A 46 23.50 -4.99 23.20
N PRO A 47 23.44 -4.81 24.52
CA PRO A 47 22.55 -5.59 25.36
C PRO A 47 21.09 -5.39 24.93
N PRO A 48 20.20 -6.37 25.16
CA PRO A 48 18.75 -6.24 24.97
C PRO A 48 18.19 -4.95 25.58
N MET A 49 17.04 -4.49 25.09
CA MET A 49 16.41 -3.27 25.61
C MET A 49 15.94 -3.46 27.05
N ILE A 50 15.48 -4.66 27.39
CA ILE A 50 15.03 -5.03 28.74
C ILE A 50 16.11 -4.92 29.82
N GLU A 51 17.39 -4.94 29.44
CA GLU A 51 18.51 -4.75 30.38
C GLU A 51 18.81 -3.27 30.64
N ARG A 52 18.23 -2.36 29.85
CA ARG A 52 18.53 -0.92 29.86
C ARG A 52 17.34 -0.05 30.25
N MET A 53 16.12 -0.55 30.14
CA MET A 53 14.89 0.16 30.49
C MET A 53 13.80 -0.83 30.91
N GLU A 54 12.74 -0.31 31.54
CA GLU A 54 11.57 -1.12 31.88
C GLU A 54 10.95 -1.75 30.62
N TYR A 55 10.40 -2.95 30.78
CA TYR A 55 9.82 -3.71 29.67
C TYR A 55 8.69 -2.94 28.96
N SER A 56 7.83 -2.27 29.72
CA SER A 56 6.77 -1.39 29.21
C SER A 56 7.31 -0.34 28.24
N ASP A 57 8.37 0.36 28.64
CA ASP A 57 9.01 1.40 27.83
C ASP A 57 9.68 0.82 26.59
N ALA A 58 10.34 -0.33 26.72
CA ALA A 58 10.98 -1.00 25.59
C ALA A 58 9.98 -1.46 24.52
N VAL A 59 8.83 -1.99 24.95
CA VAL A 59 7.72 -2.37 24.07
C VAL A 59 7.13 -1.14 23.40
N LEU A 60 6.89 -0.07 24.16
CA LEU A 60 6.31 1.17 23.64
C LEU A 60 7.23 1.82 22.60
N GLN A 61 8.54 1.87 22.87
CA GLN A 61 9.53 2.39 21.93
C GLN A 61 9.58 1.55 20.64
N SER A 62 9.58 0.22 20.78
CA SER A 62 9.57 -0.70 19.63
C SER A 62 8.31 -0.53 18.78
N ALA A 63 7.15 -0.40 19.43
CA ALA A 63 5.87 -0.16 18.78
C ALA A 63 5.84 1.18 18.04
N PHE A 64 6.36 2.24 18.65
CA PHE A 64 6.41 3.57 18.02
C PHE A 64 7.29 3.58 16.76
N ILE A 65 8.47 2.96 16.83
CA ILE A 65 9.37 2.82 15.67
C ILE A 65 8.69 2.04 14.55
N PHE A 66 8.10 0.89 14.89
CA PHE A 66 7.40 0.06 13.91
C PHE A 66 6.23 0.82 13.26
N PHE A 67 5.40 1.48 14.06
CA PHE A 67 4.24 2.23 13.58
C PHE A 67 4.66 3.39 12.64
N SER A 68 5.74 4.10 12.98
CA SER A 68 6.28 5.16 12.13
C SER A 68 6.71 4.63 10.76
N ILE A 69 7.44 3.52 10.73
CA ILE A 69 7.85 2.85 9.48
C ILE A 69 6.63 2.36 8.69
N LEU A 70 5.65 1.79 9.38
CA LEU A 70 4.42 1.28 8.79
C LEU A 70 3.65 2.38 8.07
N LEU A 71 3.46 3.52 8.73
CA LEU A 71 2.69 4.66 8.24
C LEU A 71 3.34 5.25 6.97
N ILE A 72 4.66 5.45 7.00
CA ILE A 72 5.42 5.94 5.83
C ILE A 72 5.34 4.93 4.67
N SER A 73 5.52 3.64 4.97
CA SER A 73 5.52 2.58 3.96
C SER A 73 4.17 2.47 3.25
N PHE A 74 3.06 2.43 4.00
CA PHE A 74 1.73 2.38 3.40
C PHE A 74 1.37 3.66 2.68
N TYR A 75 1.76 4.84 3.19
CA TYR A 75 1.53 6.10 2.50
C TYR A 75 2.15 6.08 1.09
N LEU A 76 3.42 5.66 0.98
CA LEU A 76 4.12 5.58 -0.31
C LEU A 76 3.47 4.54 -1.25
N ILE A 77 3.12 3.36 -0.74
CA ILE A 77 2.50 2.30 -1.54
C ILE A 77 1.12 2.73 -2.05
N ILE A 78 0.27 3.27 -1.18
CA ILE A 78 -1.08 3.74 -1.53
C ILE A 78 -0.98 4.87 -2.54
N SER A 79 -0.09 5.83 -2.33
CA SER A 79 0.12 6.97 -3.25
C SER A 79 0.49 6.49 -4.66
N ARG A 80 1.48 5.59 -4.77
CA ARG A 80 1.89 4.99 -6.05
C ARG A 80 0.74 4.26 -6.75
N LYS A 81 -0.06 3.49 -6.00
CA LYS A 81 -1.20 2.74 -6.55
C LYS A 81 -2.33 3.67 -7.01
N ARG A 82 -2.65 4.72 -6.25
CA ARG A 82 -3.64 5.73 -6.63
C ARG A 82 -3.25 6.46 -7.91
N ASN A 83 -1.98 6.86 -8.03
CA ASN A 83 -1.48 7.50 -9.25
C ASN A 83 -1.61 6.60 -10.48
N LYS A 84 -1.28 5.31 -10.34
CA LYS A 84 -1.46 4.32 -11.42
C LYS A 84 -2.92 4.11 -11.81
N ILE A 85 -3.84 4.06 -10.83
CA ILE A 85 -5.28 3.96 -11.10
C ILE A 85 -5.76 5.19 -11.86
N ASN A 86 -5.34 6.39 -11.45
CA ASN A 86 -5.73 7.65 -12.11
C ASN A 86 -5.20 7.71 -13.55
N GLU A 87 -3.97 7.24 -13.79
CA GLU A 87 -3.39 7.17 -15.13
C GLU A 87 -4.18 6.20 -16.04
N LEU A 88 -4.51 5.00 -15.54
CA LEU A 88 -5.29 4.02 -16.28
C LEU A 88 -6.72 4.51 -16.55
N ASP A 89 -7.34 5.20 -15.59
CA ASP A 89 -8.68 5.76 -15.74
C ASP A 89 -8.72 6.85 -16.82
N ARG A 90 -7.70 7.71 -16.88
CA ARG A 90 -7.53 8.72 -17.94
C ARG A 90 -7.37 8.07 -19.32
N LYS A 91 -6.49 7.08 -19.44
CA LYS A 91 -6.28 6.34 -20.71
C LYS A 91 -7.55 5.66 -21.18
N PHE A 92 -8.26 4.98 -20.27
CA PHE A 92 -9.53 4.33 -20.57
C PHE A 92 -10.60 5.32 -21.06
N LYS A 93 -10.72 6.50 -20.41
CA LYS A 93 -11.65 7.55 -20.84
C LYS A 93 -11.32 8.10 -22.23
N ASN A 94 -10.04 8.32 -22.52
CA ASN A 94 -9.60 8.78 -23.84
C ASN A 94 -9.91 7.77 -24.95
N ASP A 95 -9.66 6.48 -24.70
CA ASP A 95 -10.01 5.40 -25.64
C ASP A 95 -11.52 5.38 -25.94
N ILE A 96 -12.37 5.53 -24.92
CA ILE A 96 -13.83 5.59 -25.11
C ILE A 96 -14.20 6.81 -25.97
N LYS A 97 -13.58 7.96 -25.73
CA LYS A 97 -13.85 9.19 -26.50
C LYS A 97 -13.49 9.00 -27.97
N ASN A 98 -12.30 8.48 -28.26
CA ASN A 98 -11.83 8.23 -29.64
C ASN A 98 -12.74 7.24 -30.39
N ILE A 99 -13.21 6.18 -29.70
CA ILE A 99 -14.16 5.21 -30.29
C ILE A 99 -15.50 5.88 -30.63
N LYS A 100 -15.99 6.79 -29.79
CA LYS A 100 -17.23 7.55 -30.06
C LYS A 100 -17.08 8.49 -31.24
N GLU A 101 -15.97 9.21 -31.32
CA GLU A 101 -15.66 10.09 -32.45
C GLU A 101 -15.60 9.30 -33.77
N TYR A 102 -14.90 8.17 -33.80
CA TYR A 102 -14.84 7.32 -35.00
C TYR A 102 -16.23 6.84 -35.46
N LYS A 103 -17.08 6.37 -34.53
CA LYS A 103 -18.46 5.96 -34.84
C LYS A 103 -19.32 7.11 -35.37
N SER A 104 -19.13 8.32 -34.86
CA SER A 104 -19.88 9.49 -35.34
C SER A 104 -19.49 9.87 -36.78
N VAL A 105 -18.20 9.77 -37.13
CA VAL A 105 -17.71 10.04 -38.49
C VAL A 105 -18.14 8.96 -39.47
N SER A 106 -18.14 7.68 -39.07
CA SER A 106 -18.59 6.59 -39.94
C SER A 106 -20.08 6.66 -40.26
N ASN A 107 -20.91 7.10 -39.30
CA ASN A 107 -22.35 7.27 -39.51
C ASN A 107 -22.71 8.48 -40.39
N PHE A 108 -21.79 9.42 -40.59
CA PHE A 108 -21.98 10.59 -41.46
C PHE A 108 -21.68 10.31 -42.94
N LYS A 109 -21.03 9.18 -43.24
CA LYS A 109 -20.63 8.79 -44.61
C LYS A 109 -21.59 7.77 -45.27
N ASN A 110 -22.62 7.34 -44.57
CA ASN A 110 -23.73 6.52 -45.08
C ASN A 110 -24.99 7.37 -45.14
#